data_AF-A0A964EUE6-F1
#
_entry.id   AF-A0A964EUE6-F1
#
_cell.length_a   1.000
_cell.length_b   1.000
_cell.length_c   1.000
_cell.angle_alpha   90.00
_cell.angle_beta   90.00
_cell.angle_gamma   90.00
#
_symmetry.space_group_name_H-M   'P 1'
#
loop_
_entity.id
_entity.type
_entity.pdbx_description
1 polymer ?
#
loop_
_entity_poly.entity_id
_entity_poly.type
_entity_poly.pdbx_seq_one_letter_code
_entity_poly.pdbx_strand_id
1 'polypeptide(L)'
;MRKPAVLIAALMLPAVALAGASASNFKKDNKAGGNLWNAQSAIDGKLETAWMVPGDSVNLGEWIMIDVPKGTVDKIAIVPGWAQSAETYSDHPRIKKLMVEVLCCADSEQMKSTATTHAVIEDKPGWQIIDIDDLEVGNDNFGGKLKLSVVEIYEGVDFPNLGISEIVIHMQEFDAVPNLSDPSDEADGHMLPDMQDGDKKTFWAAKAEGAGFTVEGNGYGLSTLTLEHGPKDYAHAKKVRLTVSGRTAEIEVPNKPGPQALTVPPIVGYTGSATDAIRVEVLEVYPGSKPEVAIAELTAKATNYDPLSAF
;
A
#
# COMPACT_ATOMS: atom_id res chain seq x y z
N MET A 1 17.60 -28.07 50.56
CA MET A 1 18.07 -26.90 49.80
C MET A 1 17.07 -26.64 48.68
N ARG A 2 16.28 -25.56 48.75
CA ARG A 2 15.28 -25.21 47.74
C ARG A 2 15.93 -24.30 46.70
N LYS A 3 15.90 -24.69 45.43
CA LYS A 3 16.38 -23.87 44.31
C LYS A 3 15.40 -22.70 44.08
N PRO A 4 15.86 -21.45 43.88
CA PRO A 4 14.97 -20.38 43.50
C PRO A 4 14.59 -20.53 42.03
N ALA A 5 13.29 -20.55 41.75
CA ALA A 5 12.75 -20.40 40.41
C ALA A 5 12.86 -18.92 40.03
N VAL A 6 13.61 -18.63 38.96
CA VAL A 6 13.67 -17.29 38.37
C VAL A 6 12.45 -17.14 37.47
N LEU A 7 11.50 -16.30 37.90
CA LEU A 7 10.35 -15.90 37.12
C LEU A 7 10.80 -14.80 36.14
N ILE A 8 10.92 -15.13 34.85
CA ILE A 8 11.12 -14.12 33.80
C ILE A 8 9.77 -13.44 33.60
N ALA A 9 9.61 -12.26 34.20
CA ALA A 9 8.48 -11.38 33.91
C ALA A 9 8.66 -10.82 32.51
N ALA A 10 7.82 -11.25 31.55
CA ALA A 10 7.71 -10.62 30.25
C ALA A 10 7.16 -9.20 30.45
N LEU A 11 8.03 -8.20 30.35
CA LEU A 11 7.65 -6.79 30.30
C LEU A 11 6.87 -6.55 29.00
N MET A 12 5.54 -6.52 29.10
CA MET A 12 4.71 -5.97 28.03
C MET A 12 4.93 -4.45 28.02
N LEU A 13 5.84 -3.98 27.17
CA LEU A 13 5.96 -2.56 26.89
C LEU A 13 4.69 -2.08 26.17
N PRO A 14 4.11 -0.92 26.55
CA PRO A 14 2.96 -0.37 25.85
C PRO A 14 3.38 0.03 24.43
N ALA A 15 2.91 -0.72 23.43
CA ALA A 15 3.05 -0.35 22.04
C ALA A 15 2.21 0.91 21.79
N VAL A 16 2.85 1.97 21.29
CA VAL A 16 2.14 3.18 20.85
C VAL A 16 1.43 2.82 19.54
N ALA A 17 0.15 2.47 19.63
CA ALA A 17 -0.70 2.31 18.46
C ALA A 17 -1.07 3.70 17.94
N LEU A 18 -0.49 4.12 16.81
CA LEU A 18 -1.10 5.17 15.98
C LEU A 18 -1.64 4.48 14.72
N ALA A 19 -2.76 4.98 14.21
CA ALA A 19 -3.64 4.28 13.26
C ALA A 19 -2.90 3.40 12.24
N GLY A 20 -3.25 2.11 12.21
CA GLY A 20 -2.82 1.15 11.19
C GLY A 20 -1.46 0.48 11.38
N ALA A 21 -0.58 0.98 12.27
CA ALA A 21 0.74 0.38 12.50
C ALA A 21 1.21 0.47 13.96
N SER A 22 1.98 -0.53 14.40
CA SER A 22 2.68 -0.54 15.69
C SER A 22 4.00 -1.28 15.56
N ALA A 23 4.95 -1.08 16.47
CA ALA A 23 6.24 -1.76 16.43
C ALA A 23 6.70 -2.15 17.84
N SER A 24 7.64 -3.09 17.92
CA SER A 24 8.29 -3.52 19.15
C SER A 24 8.98 -2.37 19.85
N ASN A 25 9.75 -1.60 19.09
CA ASN A 25 10.57 -0.50 19.57
C ASN A 25 10.95 0.41 18.40
N PHE A 26 11.37 1.64 18.69
CA PHE A 26 11.90 2.55 17.68
C PHE A 26 12.86 3.58 18.28
N LYS A 27 13.80 4.04 17.44
CA LYS A 27 14.75 5.09 17.75
C LYS A 27 14.00 6.34 18.16
N LYS A 28 14.33 6.88 19.33
CA LYS A 28 13.77 8.16 19.78
C LYS A 28 14.26 9.29 18.86
N ASP A 29 13.35 10.16 18.46
CA ASP A 29 13.76 11.39 17.78
C ASP A 29 14.32 12.38 18.81
N ASN A 30 15.49 12.94 18.50
CA ASN A 30 16.13 13.98 19.29
C ASN A 30 15.56 15.37 18.96
N LYS A 31 14.85 15.51 17.83
CA LYS A 31 14.11 16.72 17.46
C LYS A 31 12.69 16.58 18.00
N ALA A 32 12.32 17.45 18.93
CA ALA A 32 11.00 17.45 19.55
C ALA A 32 9.89 17.59 18.48
N GLY A 33 9.19 16.49 18.19
CA GLY A 33 7.98 16.47 17.35
C GLY A 33 8.10 15.72 16.01
N GLY A 34 9.28 15.20 15.63
CA GLY A 34 9.41 14.39 14.42
C GLY A 34 9.00 12.93 14.68
N ASN A 35 7.84 12.53 14.16
CA ASN A 35 7.46 11.12 14.05
C ASN A 35 8.23 10.48 12.87
N LEU A 36 9.57 10.57 12.88
CA LEU A 36 10.42 10.18 11.75
C LEU A 36 10.77 8.69 11.75
N TRP A 37 10.76 8.08 12.94
CA TRP A 37 11.35 6.76 13.18
C TRP A 37 10.34 5.69 13.62
N ASN A 38 9.06 6.04 13.74
CA ASN A 38 8.05 5.17 14.37
C ASN A 38 7.44 4.19 13.36
N ALA A 39 6.47 3.37 13.79
CA ALA A 39 5.85 2.39 12.90
C ALA A 39 5.09 3.03 11.73
N GLN A 40 4.51 4.21 11.93
CA GLN A 40 3.75 4.92 10.89
C GLN A 40 4.66 5.44 9.80
N SER A 41 5.90 5.79 10.14
CA SER A 41 6.96 6.17 9.21
C SER A 41 7.32 5.09 8.19
N ALA A 42 6.84 3.84 8.36
CA ALA A 42 7.02 2.77 7.39
C ALA A 42 5.76 2.54 6.52
N ILE A 43 4.70 3.32 6.70
CA ILE A 43 3.47 3.25 5.90
C ILE A 43 3.03 4.65 5.47
N ASP A 44 3.93 5.63 5.56
CA ASP A 44 3.60 7.03 5.34
C ASP A 44 3.99 7.54 3.95
N GLY A 45 4.34 6.67 3.01
CA GLY A 45 4.58 6.95 1.60
C GLY A 45 5.76 7.91 1.34
N LYS A 46 6.73 7.99 2.26
CA LYS A 46 7.82 8.96 2.27
C LYS A 46 9.15 8.26 2.54
N LEU A 47 10.05 8.30 1.57
CA LEU A 47 11.36 7.65 1.71
C LEU A 47 12.31 8.41 2.65
N GLU A 48 12.00 9.66 3.00
CA GLU A 48 12.71 10.43 4.00
C GLU A 48 12.49 9.95 5.45
N THR A 49 11.42 9.17 5.68
CA THR A 49 11.05 8.55 6.95
C THR A 49 11.29 7.04 6.90
N ALA A 50 11.33 6.41 8.08
CA ALA A 50 11.47 4.96 8.20
C ALA A 50 11.04 4.50 9.58
N TRP A 51 10.51 3.29 9.73
CA TRP A 51 10.61 2.62 11.03
C TRP A 51 12.07 2.27 11.29
N MET A 52 12.66 2.84 12.35
CA MET A 52 14.08 2.64 12.67
C MET A 52 14.23 2.05 14.07
N VAL A 53 14.87 0.90 14.18
CA VAL A 53 15.14 0.20 15.45
C VAL A 53 16.16 1.00 16.30
N PRO A 54 16.08 1.01 17.65
CA PRO A 54 17.11 1.60 18.50
C PRO A 54 18.52 1.00 18.29
N GLY A 55 19.55 1.81 18.48
CA GLY A 55 20.93 1.39 18.14
C GLY A 55 21.57 0.45 19.16
N ASP A 56 20.93 0.28 20.32
CA ASP A 56 21.28 -0.69 21.36
C ASP A 56 20.58 -2.04 21.19
N SER A 57 19.68 -2.17 20.21
CA SER A 57 19.09 -3.46 19.82
C SER A 57 20.06 -4.26 18.96
N VAL A 58 19.93 -5.59 19.01
CA VAL A 58 20.59 -6.51 18.07
C VAL A 58 19.82 -6.66 16.75
N ASN A 59 18.74 -5.89 16.55
CA ASN A 59 17.80 -5.91 15.42
C ASN A 59 16.98 -7.20 15.25
N LEU A 60 17.53 -8.37 15.58
CA LEU A 60 16.84 -9.65 15.45
C LEU A 60 15.68 -9.78 16.45
N GLY A 61 14.52 -10.21 15.97
CA GLY A 61 13.30 -10.35 16.76
C GLY A 61 12.49 -9.05 16.92
N GLU A 62 13.06 -7.91 16.53
CA GLU A 62 12.29 -6.66 16.41
C GLU A 62 11.19 -6.85 15.36
N TRP A 63 10.07 -6.16 15.56
CA TRP A 63 8.90 -6.33 14.71
C TRP A 63 8.16 -5.04 14.45
N ILE A 64 7.52 -5.00 13.29
CA ILE A 64 6.48 -4.05 12.95
C ILE A 64 5.19 -4.83 12.68
N MET A 65 4.06 -4.26 13.06
CA MET A 65 2.75 -4.88 12.98
C MET A 65 1.77 -3.93 12.31
N ILE A 66 1.11 -4.41 11.27
CA ILE A 66 0.17 -3.65 10.45
C ILE A 66 -1.24 -4.19 10.67
N ASP A 67 -2.20 -3.30 10.90
CA ASP A 67 -3.62 -3.65 10.96
C ASP A 67 -4.13 -3.82 9.52
N VAL A 68 -4.78 -4.94 9.24
CA VAL A 68 -5.29 -5.28 7.90
C VAL A 68 -6.74 -5.76 7.99
N PRO A 69 -7.56 -5.54 6.95
CA PRO A 69 -8.94 -6.01 6.92
C PRO A 69 -8.99 -7.53 6.80
N LYS A 70 -10.20 -8.09 6.88
CA LYS A 70 -10.43 -9.49 6.54
C LYS A 70 -10.07 -9.71 5.07
N GLY A 71 -9.36 -10.79 4.77
CA GLY A 71 -9.03 -11.21 3.42
C GLY A 71 -7.79 -12.09 3.39
N THR A 72 -7.27 -12.31 2.19
CA THR A 72 -6.07 -13.12 1.96
C THR A 72 -4.90 -12.20 1.66
N VAL A 73 -3.77 -12.36 2.34
CA VAL A 73 -2.50 -11.68 2.03
C VAL A 73 -1.67 -12.59 1.15
N ASP A 74 -1.19 -12.09 0.01
CA ASP A 74 -0.44 -12.88 -0.96
C ASP A 74 0.98 -12.33 -1.23
N LYS A 75 1.21 -11.03 -0.99
CA LYS A 75 2.52 -10.40 -1.18
C LYS A 75 2.84 -9.35 -0.12
N ILE A 76 4.11 -9.05 0.00
CA ILE A 76 4.61 -7.91 0.77
C ILE A 76 5.43 -7.04 -0.18
N ALA A 77 5.06 -5.77 -0.30
CA ALA A 77 5.90 -4.76 -0.88
C ALA A 77 6.67 -4.06 0.24
N ILE A 78 7.98 -3.89 0.07
CA ILE A 78 8.85 -3.29 1.08
C ILE A 78 9.96 -2.47 0.42
N VAL A 79 10.33 -1.35 1.05
CA VAL A 79 11.59 -0.65 0.83
C VAL A 79 12.49 -0.92 2.03
N PRO A 80 13.39 -1.91 1.95
CA PRO A 80 14.24 -2.27 3.09
C PRO A 80 15.30 -1.19 3.34
N GLY A 81 15.73 -1.03 4.59
CA GLY A 81 16.71 -0.01 4.97
C GLY A 81 16.11 1.39 5.07
N TRP A 82 16.96 2.38 5.35
CA TRP A 82 16.58 3.80 5.29
C TRP A 82 16.93 4.34 3.90
N ALA A 83 15.92 4.52 3.06
CA ALA A 83 16.06 4.81 1.64
C ALA A 83 16.07 6.30 1.29
N GLN A 84 16.46 7.17 2.24
CA GLN A 84 16.58 8.61 1.98
C GLN A 84 17.64 8.91 0.91
N SER A 85 18.73 8.16 0.90
CA SER A 85 19.83 8.26 -0.05
C SER A 85 20.55 6.92 -0.22
N ALA A 86 21.37 6.79 -1.26
CA ALA A 86 22.20 5.59 -1.44
C ALA A 86 23.18 5.36 -0.29
N GLU A 87 23.71 6.43 0.29
CA GLU A 87 24.62 6.41 1.45
C GLU A 87 23.89 5.92 2.71
N THR A 88 22.76 6.53 3.07
CA THR A 88 21.96 6.11 4.23
C THR A 88 21.48 4.66 4.11
N TYR A 89 21.18 4.20 2.89
CA TYR A 89 20.84 2.81 2.63
C TYR A 89 22.01 1.86 2.94
N SER A 90 23.25 2.18 2.55
CA SER A 90 24.42 1.34 2.82
C SER A 90 24.89 1.40 4.28
N ASP A 91 24.72 2.53 4.95
CA ASP A 91 25.30 2.76 6.27
C ASP A 91 24.55 2.01 7.38
N HIS A 92 23.27 1.70 7.15
CA HIS A 92 22.35 1.09 8.11
C HIS A 92 22.01 -0.37 7.77
N PRO A 93 21.88 -1.29 8.74
CA PRO A 93 21.42 -2.64 8.49
C PRO A 93 20.09 -2.68 7.73
N ARG A 94 20.00 -3.63 6.79
CA ARG A 94 18.78 -3.89 6.01
C ARG A 94 18.27 -5.28 6.32
N ILE A 95 16.98 -5.46 6.16
CA ILE A 95 16.36 -6.76 6.38
C ILE A 95 16.72 -7.69 5.22
N LYS A 96 17.14 -8.90 5.58
CA LYS A 96 17.35 -10.01 4.65
C LYS A 96 16.19 -11.00 4.69
N LYS A 97 15.63 -11.24 5.88
CA LYS A 97 14.54 -12.19 6.06
C LYS A 97 13.56 -11.73 7.14
N LEU A 98 12.28 -11.80 6.82
CA LEU A 98 11.16 -11.60 7.74
C LEU A 98 10.47 -12.93 8.04
N MET A 99 9.99 -13.06 9.26
CA MET A 99 8.89 -13.96 9.62
C MET A 99 7.61 -13.14 9.63
N VAL A 100 6.60 -13.61 8.91
CA VAL A 100 5.32 -12.94 8.75
C VAL A 100 4.29 -13.77 9.49
N GLU A 101 3.74 -13.24 10.59
CA GLU A 101 2.74 -13.91 11.42
C GLU A 101 1.38 -13.23 11.28
N VAL A 102 0.33 -14.02 11.04
CA VAL A 102 -1.05 -13.53 11.15
C VAL A 102 -1.50 -13.64 12.59
N LEU A 103 -1.92 -12.52 13.17
CA LEU A 103 -2.52 -12.44 14.49
C LEU A 103 -4.01 -12.09 14.33
N CYS A 104 -4.89 -12.99 14.76
CA CYS A 104 -6.34 -12.75 14.76
C CYS A 104 -6.91 -12.81 16.17
N CYS A 105 -8.01 -12.09 16.39
CA CYS A 105 -8.82 -12.23 17.59
C CYS A 105 -9.41 -13.65 17.62
N ALA A 106 -9.02 -14.44 18.61
CA ALA A 106 -9.81 -15.61 18.98
C ALA A 106 -11.12 -15.14 19.65
N ASP A 107 -12.06 -16.05 19.92
CA ASP A 107 -13.26 -15.76 20.74
C ASP A 107 -12.92 -15.18 22.13
N SER A 108 -11.66 -15.29 22.55
CA SER A 108 -11.06 -14.56 23.67
C SER A 108 -10.33 -13.31 23.14
N GLU A 109 -10.43 -12.17 23.83
CA GLU A 109 -9.75 -10.88 23.55
C GLU A 109 -8.20 -10.93 23.40
N GLN A 110 -7.60 -12.12 23.42
CA GLN A 110 -6.18 -12.35 23.18
C GLN A 110 -5.93 -12.67 21.69
N MET A 111 -5.06 -11.89 21.08
CA MET A 111 -4.52 -12.16 19.74
C MET A 111 -3.70 -13.45 19.76
N LYS A 112 -3.99 -14.36 18.83
CA LYS A 112 -3.22 -15.61 18.64
C LYS A 112 -2.66 -15.66 17.24
N SER A 113 -1.46 -16.20 17.12
CA SER A 113 -0.88 -16.54 15.82
C SER A 113 -1.69 -17.67 15.18
N THR A 114 -2.21 -17.42 13.99
CA THR A 114 -3.04 -18.37 13.22
C THR A 114 -2.30 -18.94 12.03
N ALA A 115 -1.35 -18.20 11.46
CA ALA A 115 -0.54 -18.62 10.33
C ALA A 115 0.82 -17.93 10.36
N THR A 116 1.82 -18.53 9.71
CA THR A 116 3.17 -17.95 9.60
C THR A 116 3.83 -18.36 8.28
N THR A 117 4.51 -17.42 7.64
CA THR A 117 5.40 -17.67 6.49
C THR A 117 6.66 -16.81 6.60
N HIS A 118 7.53 -16.85 5.59
CA HIS A 118 8.75 -16.05 5.55
C HIS A 118 8.87 -15.30 4.22
N ALA A 119 9.37 -14.07 4.29
CA ALA A 119 9.74 -13.29 3.13
C ALA A 119 11.28 -13.14 3.09
N VAL A 120 11.89 -13.44 1.95
CA VAL A 120 13.32 -13.20 1.71
C VAL A 120 13.46 -11.96 0.85
N ILE A 121 14.31 -11.03 1.31
CA ILE A 121 14.49 -9.71 0.72
C ILE A 121 15.90 -9.63 0.14
N GLU A 122 15.99 -9.16 -1.10
CA GLU A 122 17.27 -8.96 -1.78
C GLU A 122 17.96 -7.71 -1.23
N ASP A 123 19.30 -7.69 -1.23
CA ASP A 123 20.07 -6.51 -0.82
C ASP A 123 20.13 -5.48 -1.96
N LYS A 124 18.98 -4.86 -2.26
CA LYS A 124 18.86 -3.78 -3.24
C LYS A 124 17.94 -2.66 -2.76
N PRO A 125 18.23 -1.40 -3.10
CA PRO A 125 17.39 -0.27 -2.72
C PRO A 125 16.08 -0.24 -3.51
N GLY A 126 15.13 0.53 -3.00
CA GLY A 126 13.83 0.73 -3.64
C GLY A 126 12.82 -0.39 -3.36
N TRP A 127 11.66 -0.28 -4.01
CA TRP A 127 10.56 -1.21 -3.81
C TRP A 127 10.91 -2.63 -4.26
N GLN A 128 10.61 -3.59 -3.40
CA GLN A 128 10.64 -5.01 -3.69
C GLN A 128 9.28 -5.61 -3.37
N ILE A 129 8.70 -6.33 -4.33
CA ILE A 129 7.45 -7.08 -4.13
C ILE A 129 7.84 -8.55 -3.98
N ILE A 130 7.46 -9.13 -2.85
CA ILE A 130 7.82 -10.48 -2.46
C ILE A 130 6.55 -11.29 -2.34
N ASP A 131 6.43 -12.32 -3.19
CA ASP A 131 5.39 -13.32 -3.06
C ASP A 131 5.62 -14.13 -1.76
N ILE A 132 4.55 -14.38 -1.03
CA ILE A 132 4.55 -15.24 0.15
C ILE A 132 3.46 -16.32 -0.02
N ASP A 133 3.46 -17.32 0.85
CA ASP A 133 2.31 -18.23 0.90
C ASP A 133 1.06 -17.44 1.28
N ASP A 134 -0.08 -17.75 0.64
CA ASP A 134 -1.36 -17.10 0.93
C ASP A 134 -1.72 -17.24 2.42
N LEU A 135 -2.00 -16.12 3.07
CA LEU A 135 -2.35 -16.05 4.49
C LEU A 135 -3.76 -15.50 4.66
N GLU A 136 -4.66 -16.31 5.21
CA GLU A 136 -6.00 -15.88 5.59
C GLU A 136 -5.95 -15.01 6.86
N VAL A 137 -6.57 -13.84 6.79
CA VAL A 137 -6.61 -12.85 7.87
C VAL A 137 -8.03 -12.49 8.24
N GLY A 138 -8.26 -12.33 9.55
CA GLY A 138 -9.54 -11.95 10.12
C GLY A 138 -10.47 -13.14 10.37
N ASN A 139 -11.69 -12.82 10.76
CA ASN A 139 -12.78 -13.77 10.99
C ASN A 139 -14.08 -13.21 10.38
N ASP A 140 -15.24 -13.75 10.77
CA ASP A 140 -16.52 -13.30 10.21
C ASP A 140 -16.87 -11.84 10.51
N ASN A 141 -16.28 -11.26 11.56
CA ASN A 141 -16.68 -9.95 12.07
C ASN A 141 -15.54 -8.92 12.06
N PHE A 142 -14.28 -9.35 12.02
CA PHE A 142 -13.13 -8.46 12.22
C PHE A 142 -11.96 -8.80 11.29
N GLY A 143 -11.16 -7.78 10.98
CA GLY A 143 -9.84 -7.96 10.38
C GLY A 143 -8.82 -8.57 11.35
N GLY A 144 -7.55 -8.45 11.03
CA GLY A 144 -6.45 -8.98 11.83
C GLY A 144 -5.24 -8.08 11.81
N LYS A 145 -4.11 -8.62 12.29
CA LYS A 145 -2.82 -7.94 12.28
C LYS A 145 -1.76 -8.82 11.67
N LEU A 146 -0.90 -8.23 10.86
CA LEU A 146 0.28 -8.88 10.29
C LEU A 146 1.49 -8.41 11.06
N LYS A 147 2.18 -9.32 11.74
CA LYS A 147 3.41 -9.04 12.48
C LYS A 147 4.61 -9.52 11.65
N LEU A 148 5.46 -8.57 11.28
CA LEU A 148 6.67 -8.79 10.49
C LEU A 148 7.87 -8.72 11.42
N SER A 149 8.42 -9.87 11.78
CA SER A 149 9.58 -10.01 12.68
C SER A 149 10.88 -10.19 11.90
N VAL A 150 11.93 -9.45 12.28
CA VAL A 150 13.26 -9.55 11.67
C VAL A 150 13.94 -10.85 12.09
N VAL A 151 14.30 -11.68 11.10
CA VAL A 151 14.97 -12.98 11.30
C VAL A 151 16.43 -12.95 10.89
N GLU A 152 16.75 -12.27 9.79
CA GLU A 152 18.12 -12.09 9.30
C GLU A 152 18.29 -10.68 8.73
N ILE A 153 19.51 -10.15 8.80
CA ILE A 153 19.87 -8.81 8.31
C ILE A 153 21.12 -8.87 7.42
N TYR A 154 21.27 -7.88 6.55
CA TYR A 154 22.54 -7.48 5.96
C TYR A 154 23.19 -6.40 6.84
N GLU A 155 24.48 -6.52 7.15
CA GLU A 155 25.20 -5.62 8.07
C GLU A 155 25.47 -4.23 7.49
N GLY A 156 25.14 -3.17 8.24
CA GLY A 156 25.44 -1.78 7.86
C GLY A 156 26.91 -1.44 8.02
N VAL A 157 27.36 -0.38 7.34
CA VAL A 157 28.76 0.07 7.42
C VAL A 157 29.02 0.84 8.71
N ASP A 158 28.17 1.82 9.04
CA ASP A 158 28.49 2.84 10.04
C ASP A 158 27.52 2.90 11.23
N PHE A 159 26.26 2.48 11.04
CA PHE A 159 25.23 2.59 12.07
C PHE A 159 24.62 1.24 12.42
N PRO A 160 24.26 1.00 13.70
CA PRO A 160 23.66 -0.28 14.10
C PRO A 160 22.14 -0.34 13.88
N ASN A 161 21.50 0.80 13.62
CA ASN A 161 20.04 0.91 13.54
C ASN A 161 19.50 0.30 12.25
N LEU A 162 18.73 -0.78 12.33
CA LEU A 162 17.97 -1.27 11.19
C LEU A 162 16.83 -0.32 10.82
N GLY A 163 16.61 -0.12 9.51
CA GLY A 163 15.52 0.70 8.98
C GLY A 163 14.57 -0.08 8.05
N ILE A 164 13.31 0.34 8.03
CA ILE A 164 12.37 0.07 6.94
C ILE A 164 11.71 1.38 6.52
N SER A 165 11.99 1.86 5.32
CA SER A 165 11.39 3.09 4.81
C SER A 165 9.92 2.92 4.47
N GLU A 166 9.51 1.83 3.85
CA GLU A 166 8.10 1.62 3.47
C GLU A 166 7.71 0.15 3.48
N ILE A 167 6.46 -0.14 3.81
CA ILE A 167 5.80 -1.46 3.75
C ILE A 167 4.38 -1.27 3.23
N VAL A 168 3.98 -2.13 2.31
CA VAL A 168 2.59 -2.31 1.91
C VAL A 168 2.28 -3.81 1.90
N ILE A 169 1.25 -4.19 2.63
CA ILE A 169 0.69 -5.55 2.61
C ILE A 169 -0.23 -5.66 1.40
N HIS A 170 0.10 -6.53 0.45
CA HIS A 170 -0.78 -6.81 -0.68
C HIS A 170 -1.83 -7.82 -0.26
N MET A 171 -3.07 -7.38 -0.34
CA MET A 171 -4.25 -8.20 -0.17
C MET A 171 -4.65 -8.74 -1.54
N GLN A 172 -5.16 -9.96 -1.59
CA GLN A 172 -5.66 -10.57 -2.82
C GLN A 172 -6.82 -9.73 -3.39
N GLU A 173 -6.73 -9.45 -4.68
CA GLU A 173 -7.70 -8.63 -5.38
C GLU A 173 -8.90 -9.43 -5.88
N PHE A 174 -10.06 -8.78 -5.92
CA PHE A 174 -11.26 -9.22 -6.62
C PHE A 174 -11.83 -8.08 -7.48
N ASP A 175 -12.62 -8.44 -8.50
CA ASP A 175 -13.22 -7.45 -9.40
C ASP A 175 -14.26 -6.61 -8.67
N ALA A 176 -14.22 -5.29 -8.87
CA ALA A 176 -15.17 -4.33 -8.32
C ALA A 176 -15.75 -3.46 -9.44
N VAL A 177 -17.01 -3.06 -9.28
CA VAL A 177 -17.67 -2.12 -10.18
C VAL A 177 -17.58 -0.72 -9.54
N PRO A 178 -16.70 0.16 -10.03
CA PRO A 178 -16.57 1.49 -9.46
C PRO A 178 -17.79 2.36 -9.81
N ASN A 179 -18.04 3.39 -9.02
CA ASN A 179 -18.91 4.50 -9.38
C ASN A 179 -18.05 5.64 -9.93
N LEU A 180 -18.43 6.18 -11.09
CA LEU A 180 -17.73 7.30 -11.73
C LEU A 180 -18.56 8.57 -11.60
N SER A 181 -17.91 9.68 -11.24
CA SER A 181 -18.56 10.97 -11.06
C SER A 181 -17.63 12.13 -11.42
N ASP A 182 -18.17 13.34 -11.36
CA ASP A 182 -17.44 14.62 -11.50
C ASP A 182 -16.48 14.70 -12.70
N PRO A 183 -16.94 14.41 -13.93
CA PRO A 183 -16.12 14.59 -15.12
C PRO A 183 -15.71 16.06 -15.25
N SER A 184 -14.47 16.30 -15.66
CA SER A 184 -13.95 17.65 -15.92
C SER A 184 -14.63 18.32 -17.11
N ASP A 185 -14.93 17.54 -18.14
CA ASP A 185 -15.57 17.94 -19.40
C ASP A 185 -16.13 16.66 -20.08
N GLU A 186 -17.03 16.81 -21.03
CA GLU A 186 -17.59 15.71 -21.84
C GLU A 186 -17.80 16.19 -23.28
N ALA A 187 -17.21 15.48 -24.24
CA ALA A 187 -17.49 15.71 -25.66
C ALA A 187 -18.89 15.19 -26.03
N ASP A 188 -19.51 15.79 -27.04
CA ASP A 188 -20.86 15.42 -27.48
C ASP A 188 -20.94 13.93 -27.87
N GLY A 189 -21.83 13.19 -27.21
CA GLY A 189 -21.99 11.74 -27.42
C GLY A 189 -20.89 10.85 -26.83
N HIS A 190 -20.02 11.38 -25.97
CA HIS A 190 -18.90 10.66 -25.33
C HIS A 190 -18.87 10.93 -23.83
N MET A 191 -19.80 10.31 -23.10
CA MET A 191 -20.09 10.61 -21.70
C MET A 191 -19.41 9.64 -20.74
N LEU A 192 -19.27 10.02 -19.48
CA LEU A 192 -18.62 9.22 -18.43
C LEU A 192 -19.14 7.78 -18.31
N PRO A 193 -20.47 7.50 -18.42
CA PRO A 193 -21.00 6.13 -18.34
C PRO A 193 -20.50 5.20 -19.46
N ASP A 194 -20.04 5.76 -20.58
CA ASP A 194 -19.53 5.00 -21.72
C ASP A 194 -18.22 4.27 -21.36
N MET A 195 -17.56 4.61 -20.25
CA MET A 195 -16.39 3.87 -19.74
C MET A 195 -16.73 2.57 -18.99
N GLN A 196 -18.01 2.24 -18.83
CA GLN A 196 -18.45 1.12 -17.98
C GLN A 196 -19.45 0.18 -18.67
N ASP A 197 -19.69 0.33 -19.96
CA ASP A 197 -20.67 -0.47 -20.70
C ASP A 197 -20.09 -1.74 -21.35
N GLY A 198 -18.76 -1.89 -21.36
CA GLY A 198 -18.06 -3.02 -21.96
C GLY A 198 -17.97 -2.99 -23.48
N ASP A 199 -18.40 -1.91 -24.14
CA ASP A 199 -18.23 -1.70 -25.58
C ASP A 199 -17.07 -0.72 -25.85
N LYS A 200 -15.94 -1.26 -26.30
CA LYS A 200 -14.73 -0.49 -26.66
C LYS A 200 -14.91 0.54 -27.79
N LYS A 201 -16.11 0.67 -28.36
CA LYS A 201 -16.48 1.67 -29.37
C LYS A 201 -17.13 2.90 -28.76
N THR A 202 -17.77 2.78 -27.61
CA THR A 202 -18.20 3.89 -26.76
C THR A 202 -17.01 4.25 -25.87
N PHE A 203 -16.92 5.52 -25.48
CA PHE A 203 -15.81 6.03 -24.69
C PHE A 203 -16.19 7.40 -24.12
N TRP A 204 -15.62 7.71 -22.95
CA TRP A 204 -15.59 9.08 -22.47
C TRP A 204 -14.49 9.86 -23.20
N ALA A 205 -14.79 11.10 -23.59
CA ALA A 205 -13.79 12.00 -24.14
C ALA A 205 -13.89 13.40 -23.53
N ALA A 206 -12.74 14.01 -23.27
CA ALA A 206 -12.63 15.35 -22.73
C ALA A 206 -11.43 16.09 -23.33
N LYS A 207 -11.39 17.41 -23.20
CA LYS A 207 -10.18 18.18 -23.55
C LYS A 207 -8.99 17.62 -22.77
N ALA A 208 -7.89 17.37 -23.47
CA ALA A 208 -6.70 16.77 -22.84
C ALA A 208 -6.17 17.60 -21.66
N GLU A 209 -6.23 18.94 -21.76
CA GLU A 209 -5.85 19.83 -20.67
C GLU A 209 -6.91 19.80 -19.55
N GLY A 210 -6.52 19.29 -18.38
CA GLY A 210 -7.40 19.23 -17.20
C GLY A 210 -8.40 18.06 -17.21
N ALA A 211 -8.27 17.12 -18.15
CA ALA A 211 -9.08 15.91 -18.18
C ALA A 211 -8.99 15.14 -16.86
N GLY A 212 -10.14 14.82 -16.27
CA GLY A 212 -10.20 14.02 -15.06
C GLY A 212 -11.62 13.73 -14.60
N PHE A 213 -11.75 12.82 -13.65
CA PHE A 213 -13.02 12.38 -13.06
C PHE A 213 -12.75 11.79 -11.68
N THR A 214 -13.81 11.47 -10.96
CA THR A 214 -13.77 10.85 -9.63
C THR A 214 -14.20 9.39 -9.73
N VAL A 215 -13.54 8.52 -8.97
CA VAL A 215 -13.81 7.08 -8.89
C VAL A 215 -14.04 6.69 -7.45
N GLU A 216 -15.13 6.00 -7.18
CA GLU A 216 -15.48 5.48 -5.86
C GLU A 216 -15.71 3.98 -5.90
N GLY A 217 -15.32 3.28 -4.83
CA GLY A 217 -15.41 1.83 -4.76
C GLY A 217 -16.78 1.27 -4.40
N ASN A 218 -17.83 2.08 -4.22
CA ASN A 218 -19.18 1.61 -3.82
C ASN A 218 -19.18 0.71 -2.55
N GLY A 219 -18.48 1.16 -1.50
CA GLY A 219 -18.33 0.37 -0.27
C GLY A 219 -17.21 -0.68 -0.34
N TYR A 220 -16.33 -0.60 -1.34
CA TYR A 220 -15.10 -1.37 -1.41
C TYR A 220 -13.87 -0.47 -1.34
N GLY A 221 -12.81 -1.00 -0.75
CA GLY A 221 -11.48 -0.40 -0.77
C GLY A 221 -10.75 -0.72 -2.07
N LEU A 222 -10.54 0.28 -2.94
CA LEU A 222 -9.98 0.07 -4.29
C LEU A 222 -8.45 -0.04 -4.26
N SER A 223 -7.90 -1.07 -4.91
CA SER A 223 -6.45 -1.31 -4.99
C SER A 223 -5.86 -0.98 -6.36
N THR A 224 -6.61 -1.25 -7.42
CA THR A 224 -6.16 -1.06 -8.81
C THR A 224 -7.30 -0.54 -9.65
N LEU A 225 -7.03 0.49 -10.44
CA LEU A 225 -7.87 0.88 -11.56
C LEU A 225 -7.26 0.32 -12.84
N THR A 226 -8.08 -0.05 -13.81
CA THR A 226 -7.63 -0.50 -15.12
C THR A 226 -8.21 0.41 -16.17
N LEU A 227 -7.34 1.07 -16.93
CA LEU A 227 -7.70 2.03 -17.97
C LEU A 227 -7.42 1.43 -19.34
N GLU A 228 -8.39 1.45 -20.24
CA GLU A 228 -8.20 1.15 -21.66
C GLU A 228 -8.37 2.42 -22.50
N HIS A 229 -7.39 2.71 -23.35
CA HIS A 229 -7.42 3.88 -24.23
C HIS A 229 -8.58 3.82 -25.22
N GLY A 230 -9.11 4.99 -25.57
CA GLY A 230 -10.09 5.15 -26.63
C GLY A 230 -9.54 4.91 -28.04
N PRO A 231 -10.30 5.28 -29.08
CA PRO A 231 -9.89 5.13 -30.47
C PRO A 231 -8.62 5.94 -30.82
N LYS A 232 -7.81 5.40 -31.74
CA LYS A 232 -6.50 5.96 -32.15
C LYS A 232 -6.51 7.37 -32.73
N ASP A 233 -7.67 7.88 -33.15
CA ASP A 233 -7.81 9.25 -33.66
C ASP A 233 -7.84 10.28 -32.53
N TYR A 234 -8.09 9.87 -31.29
CA TYR A 234 -8.02 10.67 -30.08
C TYR A 234 -6.64 10.61 -29.43
N ALA A 235 -6.36 11.54 -28.52
CA ALA A 235 -5.20 11.45 -27.66
C ALA A 235 -5.37 10.32 -26.65
N HIS A 236 -4.27 9.66 -26.29
CA HIS A 236 -4.23 8.61 -25.28
C HIS A 236 -3.58 9.13 -24.01
N ALA A 237 -4.04 8.71 -22.83
CA ALA A 237 -3.38 9.07 -21.58
C ALA A 237 -1.93 8.56 -21.58
N LYS A 238 -0.97 9.44 -21.25
CA LYS A 238 0.45 9.10 -21.11
C LYS A 238 0.86 9.07 -19.64
N LYS A 239 0.36 10.02 -18.86
CA LYS A 239 0.66 10.13 -17.44
C LYS A 239 -0.61 10.48 -16.69
N VAL A 240 -0.95 9.66 -15.71
CA VAL A 240 -2.17 9.81 -14.89
C VAL A 240 -1.76 10.04 -13.44
N ARG A 241 -2.44 10.97 -12.77
CA ARG A 241 -2.35 11.16 -11.33
C ARG A 241 -3.58 10.58 -10.66
N LEU A 242 -3.36 9.76 -9.64
CA LEU A 242 -4.40 9.30 -8.73
C LEU A 242 -4.21 10.02 -7.40
N THR A 243 -5.25 10.64 -6.88
CA THR A 243 -5.23 11.30 -5.56
C THR A 243 -6.37 10.79 -4.68
N VAL A 244 -6.04 10.34 -3.46
CA VAL A 244 -7.02 9.86 -2.48
C VAL A 244 -6.55 10.23 -1.08
N SER A 245 -7.39 10.93 -0.31
CA SER A 245 -7.13 11.29 1.10
C SER A 245 -5.74 11.92 1.35
N GLY A 246 -5.30 12.77 0.42
CA GLY A 246 -4.00 13.46 0.47
C GLY A 246 -2.80 12.63 0.00
N ARG A 247 -3.00 11.36 -0.36
CA ARG A 247 -2.02 10.51 -1.08
C ARG A 247 -2.11 10.78 -2.57
N THR A 248 -0.96 10.72 -3.23
CA THR A 248 -0.87 10.89 -4.68
C THR A 248 0.06 9.85 -5.27
N ALA A 249 -0.33 9.27 -6.41
CA ALA A 249 0.53 8.47 -7.27
C ALA A 249 0.50 9.04 -8.68
N GLU A 250 1.66 9.19 -9.32
CA GLU A 250 1.77 9.52 -10.73
C GLU A 250 2.27 8.30 -11.50
N ILE A 251 1.50 7.89 -12.51
CA ILE A 251 1.69 6.61 -13.21
C ILE A 251 1.83 6.88 -14.70
N GLU A 252 2.89 6.36 -15.30
CA GLU A 252 3.03 6.33 -16.75
C GLU A 252 2.12 5.23 -17.32
N VAL A 253 1.32 5.59 -18.30
CA VAL A 253 0.39 4.69 -18.98
C VAL A 253 0.97 4.37 -20.36
N PRO A 254 1.35 3.11 -20.64
CA PRO A 254 1.93 2.76 -21.92
C PRO A 254 0.96 3.02 -23.08
N ASN A 255 1.48 3.55 -24.20
CA ASN A 255 0.71 3.67 -25.45
C ASN A 255 0.63 2.33 -26.19
N LYS A 256 -0.09 1.37 -25.62
CA LYS A 256 -0.31 0.05 -26.24
C LYS A 256 -1.78 -0.34 -26.14
N PRO A 257 -2.27 -1.22 -27.05
CA PRO A 257 -3.63 -1.72 -26.99
C PRO A 257 -3.92 -2.47 -25.68
N GLY A 258 -5.18 -2.41 -25.25
CA GLY A 258 -5.70 -3.17 -24.12
C GLY A 258 -5.54 -2.47 -22.76
N PRO A 259 -6.01 -3.15 -21.70
CA PRO A 259 -6.07 -2.59 -20.35
C PRO A 259 -4.69 -2.29 -19.76
N GLN A 260 -4.56 -1.14 -19.09
CA GLN A 260 -3.38 -0.70 -18.36
C GLN A 260 -3.72 -0.54 -16.88
N ALA A 261 -2.98 -1.23 -16.01
CA ALA A 261 -3.18 -1.15 -14.57
C ALA A 261 -2.60 0.14 -13.98
N LEU A 262 -3.38 0.79 -13.12
CA LEU A 262 -3.04 1.97 -12.35
C LEU A 262 -3.18 1.61 -10.86
N THR A 263 -2.05 1.42 -10.17
CA THR A 263 -2.06 1.09 -8.75
C THR A 263 -2.55 2.28 -7.92
N VAL A 264 -3.61 2.08 -7.14
CA VAL A 264 -4.13 3.08 -6.22
C VAL A 264 -3.18 3.18 -5.03
N PRO A 265 -2.71 4.39 -4.65
CA PRO A 265 -1.81 4.52 -3.51
C PRO A 265 -2.56 4.13 -2.22
N PRO A 266 -1.97 3.26 -1.38
CA PRO A 266 -2.58 2.91 -0.11
C PRO A 266 -2.58 4.12 0.84
N ILE A 267 -3.65 4.25 1.64
CA ILE A 267 -3.78 5.27 2.69
C ILE A 267 -3.12 4.81 3.98
N VAL A 268 -3.32 3.53 4.31
CA VAL A 268 -2.65 2.81 5.41
C VAL A 268 -2.03 1.55 4.84
N GLY A 269 -1.02 0.97 5.50
CA GLY A 269 -0.05 -0.02 4.99
C GLY A 269 -0.54 -1.34 4.37
N TYR A 270 -1.70 -1.39 3.70
CA TYR A 270 -2.18 -2.46 2.85
C TYR A 270 -2.89 -1.90 1.60
N THR A 271 -2.88 -2.67 0.50
CA THR A 271 -3.59 -2.34 -0.75
C THR A 271 -5.10 -2.38 -0.57
N GLY A 272 -5.83 -1.40 -1.13
CA GLY A 272 -7.28 -1.25 -0.95
C GLY A 272 -7.68 -0.50 0.32
N SER A 273 -6.73 0.02 1.08
CA SER A 273 -7.03 0.98 2.15
C SER A 273 -7.66 2.30 1.67
N ALA A 274 -7.71 2.52 0.36
CA ALA A 274 -8.38 3.65 -0.27
C ALA A 274 -9.90 3.41 -0.39
N THR A 275 -10.64 3.78 0.66
CA THR A 275 -12.11 3.73 0.71
C THR A 275 -12.77 5.06 0.30
N ASP A 276 -12.02 6.16 0.36
CA ASP A 276 -12.48 7.48 -0.07
C ASP A 276 -12.47 7.62 -1.61
N ALA A 277 -13.12 8.66 -2.11
CA ALA A 277 -13.13 9.01 -3.53
C ALA A 277 -11.71 9.26 -4.08
N ILE A 278 -11.40 8.60 -5.20
CA ILE A 278 -10.13 8.72 -5.91
C ILE A 278 -10.31 9.72 -7.06
N ARG A 279 -9.57 10.83 -7.01
CA ARG A 279 -9.49 11.75 -8.15
C ARG A 279 -8.49 11.22 -9.17
N VAL A 280 -8.95 11.04 -10.40
CA VAL A 280 -8.13 10.68 -11.56
C VAL A 280 -7.91 11.91 -12.42
N GLU A 281 -6.66 12.24 -12.71
CA GLU A 281 -6.28 13.38 -13.57
C GLU A 281 -5.31 12.93 -14.65
N VAL A 282 -5.57 13.29 -15.91
CA VAL A 282 -4.63 13.10 -17.02
C VAL A 282 -3.67 14.29 -17.06
N LEU A 283 -2.39 14.04 -16.81
CA LEU A 283 -1.35 15.06 -16.77
C LEU A 283 -0.68 15.27 -18.13
N GLU A 284 -0.47 14.17 -18.85
CA GLU A 284 0.15 14.17 -20.17
C GLU A 284 -0.57 13.19 -21.09
N VAL A 285 -0.54 13.46 -22.39
CA VAL A 285 -1.13 12.60 -23.42
C VAL A 285 -0.13 12.26 -24.53
N TYR A 286 -0.34 11.12 -25.17
CA TYR A 286 0.15 10.87 -26.51
C TYR A 286 -0.79 11.53 -27.51
N PRO A 287 -0.29 12.36 -28.44
CA PRO A 287 -1.15 13.13 -29.34
C PRO A 287 -1.89 12.23 -30.33
N GLY A 288 -3.18 12.49 -30.51
CA GLY A 288 -4.02 11.98 -31.59
C GLY A 288 -4.25 13.03 -32.68
N SER A 289 -5.07 12.67 -33.67
CA SER A 289 -5.56 13.64 -34.68
C SER A 289 -6.62 14.60 -34.14
N LYS A 290 -7.34 14.18 -33.10
CA LYS A 290 -8.30 14.98 -32.33
C LYS A 290 -7.63 15.50 -31.05
N PRO A 291 -7.99 16.72 -30.61
CA PRO A 291 -7.39 17.33 -29.42
C PRO A 291 -7.88 16.72 -28.08
N GLU A 292 -8.99 15.99 -28.07
CA GLU A 292 -9.53 15.33 -26.89
C GLU A 292 -8.76 14.06 -26.52
N VAL A 293 -8.67 13.78 -25.23
CA VAL A 293 -8.26 12.46 -24.70
C VAL A 293 -9.48 11.56 -24.61
N ALA A 294 -9.34 10.29 -24.97
CA ALA A 294 -10.42 9.32 -24.89
C ALA A 294 -10.03 8.10 -24.04
N ILE A 295 -10.95 7.65 -23.20
CA ILE A 295 -10.84 6.42 -22.40
C ILE A 295 -12.06 5.57 -22.72
N ALA A 296 -11.82 4.36 -23.24
CA ALA A 296 -12.87 3.43 -23.64
C ALA A 296 -13.45 2.66 -22.47
N GLU A 297 -12.59 2.17 -21.57
CA GLU A 297 -13.04 1.35 -20.44
C GLU A 297 -12.29 1.74 -19.18
N LEU A 298 -13.01 1.77 -18.07
CA LEU A 298 -12.45 1.85 -16.74
C LEU A 298 -13.06 0.76 -15.85
N THR A 299 -12.23 -0.21 -15.46
CA THR A 299 -12.62 -1.22 -14.46
C THR A 299 -11.80 -1.04 -13.19
N ALA A 300 -12.25 -1.63 -12.09
CA ALA A 300 -11.54 -1.56 -10.83
C ALA A 300 -11.40 -2.93 -10.18
N LYS A 301 -10.41 -3.02 -9.32
CA LYS A 301 -10.25 -4.11 -8.37
C LYS A 301 -10.23 -3.57 -6.96
N ALA A 302 -10.74 -4.37 -6.06
CA ALA A 302 -10.76 -4.12 -4.63
C ALA A 302 -10.12 -5.28 -3.89
N THR A 303 -9.83 -5.06 -2.61
CA THR A 303 -9.24 -6.10 -1.74
C THR A 303 -10.00 -6.29 -0.44
N ASN A 304 -10.86 -5.33 -0.07
CA ASN A 304 -11.69 -5.43 1.11
C ASN A 304 -13.00 -4.68 0.94
N TYR A 305 -13.97 -5.06 1.77
CA TYR A 305 -15.17 -4.29 2.00
C TYR A 305 -14.85 -3.11 2.93
N ASP A 306 -15.47 -1.95 2.68
CA ASP A 306 -15.44 -0.82 3.60
C ASP A 306 -16.48 -1.06 4.71
N PRO A 307 -16.04 -1.41 5.93
CA PRO A 307 -16.95 -1.70 7.03
C PRO A 307 -17.82 -0.51 7.44
N LEU A 308 -17.46 0.73 7.06
CA LEU A 308 -18.24 1.92 7.36
C LEU A 308 -19.42 2.12 6.39
N SER A 309 -19.40 1.49 5.22
CA SER A 309 -20.47 1.60 4.22
C SER A 309 -21.72 0.77 4.53
N ALA A 310 -21.67 -0.09 5.55
CA ALA A 310 -22.78 -0.94 5.98
C ALA A 310 -23.72 -0.32 7.04
N PHE A 311 -23.52 0.96 7.39
CA PHE A 311 -24.33 1.69 8.38
C PHE A 311 -24.80 3.04 7.82
#